data_AF-A0A6G0QGL8-F1
#
_entry.id   AF-A0A6G0QGL8-F1
#
_cell.length_a   1.000
_cell.length_b   1.000
_cell.length_c   1.000
_cell.angle_alpha   90.00
_cell.angle_beta   90.00
_cell.angle_gamma   90.00
#
_symmetry.space_group_name_H-M   'P 1'
#
loop_
_entity.id
_entity.type
_entity.pdbx_description
1 polymer ?
#
loop_
_entity_poly.entity_id
_entity_poly.type
_entity_poly.pdbx_seq_one_letter_code
_entity_poly.pdbx_strand_id
1 'polypeptide(L)'
;MASSAVSMPTGNEVAAVEDGVFALAGFSGVVEAIDGTLIRIPRPSDFEGWYGRKGFPAVNAQAVVDHRGVFRSLSVRAGSTNDQSLWHGSDVKKKLVYFYAFGY
;
A
#
# COMPACT_ATOMS: atom_id res chain seq x y z
N MET A 1 4.18 13.92 -14.14
CA MET A 1 4.56 14.74 -12.96
C MET A 1 4.31 14.04 -11.62
N ALA A 2 3.40 13.06 -11.47
CA ALA A 2 3.24 12.28 -10.23
C ALA A 2 3.97 10.90 -10.24
N SER A 3 4.32 10.37 -11.41
CA SER A 3 4.86 9.01 -11.56
C SER A 3 6.33 8.83 -11.13
N SER A 4 7.00 9.88 -10.65
CA SER A 4 8.41 9.82 -10.21
C SER A 4 8.59 9.90 -8.69
N ALA A 5 7.52 10.12 -7.92
CA ALA A 5 7.61 10.32 -6.46
C ALA A 5 7.14 9.11 -5.63
N VAL A 6 6.21 8.31 -6.16
CA VAL A 6 5.65 7.12 -5.48
C VAL A 6 5.89 5.90 -6.37
N SER A 7 7.02 5.24 -6.15
CA SER A 7 7.43 4.03 -6.86
C SER A 7 8.12 3.07 -5.92
N MET A 8 8.03 1.77 -6.21
CA MET A 8 8.81 0.75 -5.49
C MET A 8 10.31 0.95 -5.76
N PRO A 9 11.20 0.64 -4.81
CA PRO A 9 12.63 0.72 -5.00
C PRO A 9 13.10 -0.24 -6.09
N THR A 10 14.12 0.16 -6.83
CA THR A 10 14.68 -0.63 -7.93
C THR A 10 16.20 -0.60 -7.91
N GLY A 11 16.82 -1.66 -8.44
CA GLY A 11 18.28 -1.79 -8.52
C GLY A 11 18.96 -1.58 -7.17
N ASN A 12 19.97 -0.71 -7.13
CA ASN A 12 20.78 -0.46 -5.94
C ASN A 12 20.00 0.20 -4.79
N GLU A 13 18.84 0.81 -5.05
CA GLU A 13 18.02 1.42 -4.00
C GLU A 13 17.47 0.37 -3.02
N VAL A 14 17.22 -0.86 -3.50
CA VAL A 14 16.63 -1.95 -2.70
C VAL A 14 17.49 -2.27 -1.48
N ALA A 15 18.81 -2.43 -1.67
CA ALA A 15 19.73 -2.75 -0.59
C ALA A 15 19.80 -1.62 0.46
N ALA A 16 19.88 -0.37 0.01
CA ALA A 16 19.89 0.78 0.93
C ALA A 16 18.59 0.91 1.73
N VAL A 17 17.46 0.57 1.12
CA VAL A 17 16.16 0.58 1.80
C VAL A 17 16.04 -0.58 2.80
N GLU A 18 16.49 -1.78 2.44
CA GLU A 18 16.55 -2.95 3.33
C GLU A 18 17.44 -2.69 4.55
N ASP A 19 18.64 -2.14 4.35
CA ASP A 19 19.55 -1.76 5.44
C ASP A 19 18.87 -0.75 6.40
N GLY A 20 18.14 0.22 5.84
CA GLY A 20 17.38 1.19 6.62
C GLY A 20 16.24 0.56 7.41
N VAL A 21 15.51 -0.41 6.84
CA VAL A 21 14.47 -1.15 7.56
C VAL A 21 15.07 -2.01 8.65
N PHE A 22 16.19 -2.70 8.38
CA PHE A 22 16.90 -3.48 9.39
C PHE A 22 17.37 -2.60 10.54
N ALA A 23 17.93 -1.42 10.26
CA ALA A 23 18.33 -0.46 11.27
C ALA A 23 17.13 0.06 12.10
N LEU A 24 15.97 0.25 11.47
CA LEU A 24 14.76 0.77 12.13
C LEU A 24 14.04 -0.28 12.99
N ALA A 25 13.92 -1.51 12.49
CA ALA A 25 13.00 -2.53 13.03
C ALA A 25 13.66 -3.90 13.32
N GLY A 26 14.91 -4.12 12.90
CA GLY A 26 15.66 -5.35 13.18
C GLY A 26 15.29 -6.56 12.31
N PHE A 27 14.49 -6.37 11.25
CA PHE A 27 14.08 -7.45 10.34
C PHE A 27 14.94 -7.44 9.07
N SER A 28 15.67 -8.53 8.81
CA SER A 28 16.43 -8.73 7.57
C SER A 28 15.53 -9.23 6.43
N GLY A 29 15.89 -8.94 5.18
CA GLY A 29 15.10 -9.33 4.01
C GLY A 29 13.80 -8.55 3.82
N VAL A 30 13.60 -7.47 4.58
CA VAL A 30 12.41 -6.62 4.48
C VAL A 30 12.80 -5.27 3.90
N VAL A 31 12.18 -4.91 2.77
CA VAL A 31 12.45 -3.64 2.09
C VAL A 31 11.40 -2.59 2.46
N GLU A 32 10.13 -2.96 2.56
CA GLU A 32 9.06 -1.99 2.80
C GLU A 32 7.96 -2.60 3.68
N ALA A 33 7.24 -1.76 4.41
CA ALA A 33 6.08 -2.16 5.19
C ALA A 33 4.80 -1.88 4.40
N ILE A 34 3.85 -2.80 4.46
CA ILE A 34 2.52 -2.66 3.87
C ILE A 34 1.46 -2.74 4.96
N ASP A 35 0.48 -1.83 4.91
CA ASP A 35 -0.65 -1.86 5.82
C ASP A 35 -1.92 -1.29 5.18
N GLY A 36 -3.08 -1.70 5.70
CA GLY A 36 -4.41 -1.21 5.34
C GLY A 36 -5.01 -0.37 6.46
N THR A 37 -5.59 0.78 6.11
CA THR A 37 -6.19 1.71 7.08
C THR A 37 -7.51 2.26 6.59
N LEU A 38 -8.47 2.37 7.52
CA LEU A 38 -9.78 2.94 7.25
C LEU A 38 -9.79 4.41 7.64
N ILE A 39 -9.85 5.30 6.65
CA ILE A 39 -9.82 6.75 6.86
C ILE A 39 -11.25 7.28 6.73
N ARG A 40 -11.76 7.85 7.83
CA ARG A 40 -13.08 8.49 7.83
C ARG A 40 -13.06 9.73 6.92
N ILE A 41 -14.10 9.87 6.10
CA ILE A 41 -14.28 11.03 5.21
C ILE A 41 -15.59 11.75 5.52
N PRO A 42 -15.76 13.02 5.09
CA PRO A 42 -17.07 13.64 5.03
C PRO A 42 -18.01 12.80 4.16
N ARG A 43 -19.30 12.78 4.49
CA ARG A 43 -20.29 12.03 3.72
C ARG A 43 -20.37 12.60 2.29
N PRO A 44 -20.04 11.83 1.24
CA PRO A 44 -20.24 12.26 -0.13
C PRO A 44 -21.75 12.38 -0.46
N SER A 45 -22.10 13.14 -1.50
CA SER A 45 -23.50 13.21 -1.96
C SER A 45 -24.00 11.87 -2.48
N ASP A 46 -23.15 11.16 -3.23
CA ASP A 46 -23.33 9.76 -3.62
C ASP A 46 -22.59 8.86 -2.63
N PHE A 47 -23.32 8.40 -1.60
CA PHE A 47 -22.75 7.81 -0.41
C PHE A 47 -22.79 6.28 -0.39
N GLU A 48 -23.47 5.66 -1.37
CA GLU A 48 -23.54 4.20 -1.46
C GLU A 48 -22.13 3.62 -1.67
N GLY A 49 -21.83 2.53 -0.98
CA GLY A 49 -20.50 1.89 -1.02
C GLY A 49 -19.41 2.55 -0.16
N TRP A 50 -19.58 3.77 0.37
CA TRP A 50 -18.58 4.38 1.27
C TRP A 50 -18.74 3.96 2.73
N TYR A 51 -19.91 3.45 3.10
CA TYR A 51 -20.20 2.92 4.43
C TYR A 51 -19.75 1.46 4.53
N GLY A 52 -18.74 1.19 5.35
CA GLY A 52 -18.35 -0.17 5.72
C GLY A 52 -19.00 -0.65 7.02
N ARG A 53 -18.51 -1.77 7.55
CA ARG A 53 -18.95 -2.37 8.83
C ARG A 53 -18.92 -1.39 10.01
N LYS A 54 -18.08 -0.34 9.95
CA LYS A 54 -17.92 0.64 11.03
C LYS A 54 -19.00 1.72 11.06
N GLY A 55 -19.91 1.75 10.08
CA GLY A 55 -21.09 2.62 10.11
C GLY A 55 -20.83 4.10 9.84
N PHE A 56 -19.65 4.46 9.34
CA PHE A 56 -19.31 5.81 8.89
C PHE A 56 -18.76 5.77 7.45
N PRO A 57 -18.93 6.85 6.67
CA PRO A 57 -18.33 6.94 5.34
C PRO A 57 -16.81 7.02 5.47
N ALA A 58 -16.13 6.15 4.75
CA ALA A 58 -14.69 6.02 4.83
C ALA A 58 -14.10 5.61 3.48
N VAL A 59 -12.79 5.80 3.34
CA VAL A 59 -11.97 5.11 2.35
C VAL A 59 -11.16 4.03 3.04
N ASN A 60 -10.98 2.88 2.38
CA ASN A 60 -10.00 1.88 2.79
C ASN A 60 -8.74 2.10 1.93
N ALA A 61 -7.64 2.48 2.57
CA ALA A 61 -6.38 2.81 1.94
C ALA A 61 -5.32 1.78 2.31
N GLN A 62 -4.66 1.21 1.31
CA GLN A 62 -3.47 0.38 1.48
C GLN A 62 -2.27 1.21 1.07
N ALA A 63 -1.29 1.32 1.96
CA ALA A 63 -0.04 2.00 1.69
C ALA A 63 1.14 1.04 1.81
N VAL A 64 2.15 1.27 0.99
CA VAL A 64 3.50 0.72 1.16
C VAL A 64 4.43 1.88 1.50
N VAL A 65 5.24 1.73 2.55
CA VAL A 65 6.17 2.76 3.02
C VAL A 65 7.57 2.20 3.26
N ASP A 66 8.59 3.01 3.01
CA ASP A 66 9.97 2.68 3.34
C ASP A 66 10.33 3.03 4.80
N HIS A 67 11.56 2.75 5.20
CA HIS A 67 12.09 3.07 6.53
C HIS A 67 12.10 4.57 6.88
N ARG A 68 11.92 5.46 5.90
CA ARG A 68 11.86 6.91 6.09
C ARG A 68 10.43 7.41 6.21
N GLY A 69 9.44 6.52 6.13
CA GLY A 69 8.02 6.86 6.11
C GLY A 69 7.57 7.47 4.78
N VAL A 70 8.34 7.32 3.70
CA VAL A 70 7.95 7.80 2.37
C VAL A 70 6.97 6.80 1.75
N PHE A 71 5.88 7.28 1.16
CA PHE A 71 4.95 6.44 0.43
C PHE A 71 5.55 5.94 -0.89
N ARG A 72 5.50 4.62 -1.09
CA ARG A 72 6.10 3.90 -2.23
C ARG A 72 5.04 3.26 -3.12
N SER A 73 3.87 3.00 -2.55
CA SER A 73 2.65 2.64 -3.26
C SER A 73 1.42 3.03 -2.44
N LEU A 74 0.32 3.36 -3.13
CA LEU A 74 -0.96 3.67 -2.51
C LEU A 74 -2.11 3.10 -3.35
N SER A 75 -3.04 2.39 -2.70
CA SER A 75 -4.29 1.91 -3.30
C SER A 75 -5.44 2.38 -2.43
N VAL A 76 -6.44 3.02 -3.01
CA VAL A 76 -7.60 3.57 -2.28
C VAL A 76 -8.88 3.00 -2.87
N ARG A 77 -9.76 2.51 -1.98
CA ARG A 77 -11.09 2.00 -2.33
C ARG A 77 -12.13 2.55 -1.37
N ALA A 78 -13.41 2.36 -1.70
CA ALA A 78 -14.50 2.73 -0.82
C ALA A 78 -14.43 1.92 0.48
N GLY A 79 -14.81 2.52 1.61
CA GLY A 79 -14.67 1.93 2.96
C GLY A 79 -15.50 0.66 3.21
N SER A 80 -16.43 0.32 2.32
CA SER A 80 -17.11 -0.98 2.31
C SER A 80 -16.24 -2.12 1.75
N THR A 81 -15.16 -1.80 1.05
CA THR A 81 -14.23 -2.78 0.48
C THR A 81 -13.37 -3.37 1.59
N ASN A 82 -13.36 -4.69 1.70
CA ASN A 82 -12.50 -5.39 2.65
C ASN A 82 -11.02 -5.39 2.20
N ASP A 83 -10.11 -5.67 3.13
CA ASP A 83 -8.66 -5.61 2.89
C ASP A 83 -8.20 -6.62 1.84
N GLN A 84 -8.85 -7.78 1.74
CA GLN A 84 -8.51 -8.80 0.74
C GLN A 84 -8.81 -8.31 -0.68
N SER A 85 -9.98 -7.71 -0.90
CA SER A 85 -10.36 -7.11 -2.19
C SER A 85 -9.49 -5.90 -2.52
N LEU A 86 -9.13 -5.08 -1.52
CA LEU A 86 -8.20 -3.97 -1.67
C LEU A 86 -6.81 -4.46 -2.12
N TRP A 87 -6.28 -5.50 -1.47
CA TRP A 87 -5.02 -6.14 -1.81
C TRP A 87 -5.01 -6.72 -3.21
N HIS A 88 -6.03 -7.52 -3.57
CA HIS A 88 -6.15 -8.11 -4.90
C HIS A 88 -6.24 -7.06 -6.01
N GLY A 89 -6.86 -5.91 -5.73
CA GLY A 89 -6.95 -4.79 -6.68
C GLY A 89 -5.71 -3.90 -6.73
N SER A 90 -4.76 -4.06 -5.81
CA SER A 90 -3.58 -3.19 -5.68
C SER A 90 -2.52 -3.49 -6.74
N ASP A 91 -1.78 -2.45 -7.15
CA ASP A 91 -0.71 -2.61 -8.14
C ASP A 91 0.48 -3.40 -7.61
N VAL A 92 0.68 -3.40 -6.28
CA VAL A 92 1.69 -4.22 -5.61
C VAL A 92 1.40 -5.70 -5.83
N LYS A 93 0.17 -6.15 -5.58
CA LYS A 93 -0.21 -7.55 -5.80
C LYS A 93 -0.09 -7.95 -7.26
N LYS A 94 -0.52 -7.08 -8.19
CA LYS A 94 -0.39 -7.34 -9.64
C LYS A 94 1.08 -7.54 -10.02
N LYS A 95 1.99 -6.69 -9.56
CA LYS A 95 3.43 -6.80 -9.82
C LYS A 95 4.04 -8.05 -9.18
N LEU A 96 3.63 -8.43 -7.98
CA LEU A 96 4.11 -9.64 -7.30
C LEU A 96 3.81 -10.92 -8.12
N VAL A 97 2.64 -10.97 -8.77
CA VAL A 97 2.28 -12.11 -9.64
C VAL A 97 3.26 -12.24 -10.81
N TYR A 98 3.74 -11.14 -11.38
CA TYR A 98 4.76 -11.19 -12.45
C TYR A 98 6.12 -11.70 -11.95
N PHE A 99 6.55 -11.30 -10.75
CA PHE A 99 7.81 -11.82 -10.17
C PHE A 99 7.76 -13.34 -9.98
N TYR A 100 6.67 -13.89 -9.44
CA TYR A 100 6.53 -15.34 -9.28
C TYR A 100 6.30 -16.09 -10.60
N ALA A 101 5.54 -15.51 -11.53
CA ALA A 101 5.18 -16.18 -12.79
C ALA A 101 6.33 -16.23 -13.81
N PHE A 102 7.29 -15.29 -13.72
CA PHE A 102 8.37 -15.17 -14.70
C PHE A 102 9.78 -15.37 -14.12
N GLY A 103 9.90 -15.72 -12.83
CA GLY A 103 11.13 -16.27 -12.25
C GLY A 103 12.36 -15.39 -12.40
N TYR A 104 12.46 -14.37 -11.55
CA TYR A 104 13.73 -13.78 -11.13
C TYR A 104 13.85 -13.91 -9.62
#